data_AF-A0A7C4DZG3-F1
#
_entry.id   AF-A0A7C4DZG3-F1
#
_cell.length_a   1.000
_cell.length_b   1.000
_cell.length_c   1.000
_cell.angle_alpha   90.00
_cell.angle_beta   90.00
_cell.angle_gamma   90.00
#
_symmetry.space_group_name_H-M   'P 1'
#
loop_
_entity.id
_entity.type
_entity.pdbx_description
1 polymer ?
#
loop_
_entity_poly.entity_id
_entity_poly.type
_entity_poly.pdbx_seq_one_letter_code
_entity_poly.pdbx_strand_id
1 'polypeptide(L)'
;MLKRIKIGKPICRGFWNPWSVEEIKKTPVIPPKPEARQVCVICLSEIGEGASTTECPYCGAIGHKNCFDEWIVLRGKCPLCRKILTPTST
;
A
#
# COMPACT_ATOMS: atom_id res chain seq x y z
N MET A 1 -50.15 -15.24 32.23
CA MET A 1 -50.22 -14.08 31.31
C MET A 1 -48.80 -13.64 30.93
N LEU A 2 -48.30 -14.05 29.77
CA LEU A 2 -46.99 -13.59 29.28
C LEU A 2 -47.25 -12.52 28.20
N LYS A 3 -47.01 -11.27 28.58
CA LYS A 3 -47.21 -10.08 27.73
C LYS A 3 -46.16 -10.09 26.62
N ARG A 4 -46.63 -10.11 25.37
CA ARG A 4 -45.81 -10.02 24.16
C ARG A 4 -45.02 -8.71 24.19
N ILE A 5 -43.70 -8.80 24.32
CA ILE A 5 -42.79 -7.66 24.14
C ILE A 5 -42.83 -7.29 22.64
N LYS A 6 -43.28 -6.08 22.31
CA LYS A 6 -43.19 -5.53 20.95
C LYS A 6 -41.81 -4.89 20.82
N ILE A 7 -40.82 -5.67 20.35
CA ILE A 7 -39.54 -5.12 19.92
C ILE A 7 -39.82 -4.21 18.72
N GLY A 8 -39.64 -2.90 18.94
CA GLY A 8 -39.80 -1.86 17.94
C GLY A 8 -38.85 -2.06 16.76
N LYS A 9 -39.23 -1.52 15.59
CA LYS A 9 -38.43 -1.58 14.37
C LYS A 9 -37.01 -1.01 14.62
N PRO A 10 -35.94 -1.67 14.14
CA PRO A 10 -34.60 -1.12 14.23
C PRO A 10 -34.49 0.18 13.42
N ILE A 11 -33.82 1.18 14.01
CA ILE A 11 -33.72 2.58 13.56
C ILE A 11 -32.61 2.77 12.50
N CYS A 12 -32.20 1.71 11.79
CA CYS A 12 -31.14 1.81 10.79
C CYS A 12 -31.71 2.31 9.46
N ARG A 13 -31.87 3.64 9.31
CA ARG A 13 -32.02 4.28 8.00
C ARG A 13 -30.66 4.25 7.28
N GLY A 14 -30.55 3.39 6.27
CA GLY A 14 -29.32 3.19 5.49
C GLY A 14 -29.17 1.73 5.09
N PHE A 15 -30.25 1.16 4.53
CA PHE A 15 -30.28 -0.22 4.05
C PHE A 15 -29.32 -0.31 2.87
N TRP A 16 -28.13 -0.87 3.10
CA TRP A 16 -27.35 -1.53 2.06
C TRP A 16 -28.34 -2.32 1.21
N ASN A 17 -28.58 -1.88 -0.03
CA ASN A 17 -29.59 -2.50 -0.87
C ASN A 17 -28.95 -3.69 -1.61
N PRO A 18 -29.33 -4.94 -1.32
CA PRO A 18 -28.74 -6.14 -1.90
C PRO A 18 -29.17 -6.41 -3.36
N TRP A 19 -29.84 -5.46 -4.02
CA TRP A 19 -30.27 -5.55 -5.42
C TRP A 19 -29.55 -4.57 -6.36
N SER A 20 -28.66 -3.70 -5.86
CA SER A 20 -27.77 -2.89 -6.73
C SER A 20 -26.55 -3.67 -7.26
N VAL A 21 -26.48 -4.98 -7.00
CA VAL A 21 -25.36 -5.85 -7.38
C VAL A 21 -25.29 -6.10 -8.89
N GLU A 22 -26.38 -5.82 -9.61
CA GLU A 22 -26.47 -6.04 -11.06
C GLU A 22 -25.87 -4.88 -11.87
N GLU A 23 -25.81 -3.67 -11.30
CA GLU A 23 -25.22 -2.49 -11.93
C GLU A 23 -23.68 -2.51 -11.88
N ILE A 24 -23.11 -3.12 -10.83
CA ILE A 24 -21.64 -3.23 -10.61
C ILE A 24 -20.98 -4.12 -11.68
N LYS A 25 -21.73 -5.02 -12.32
CA LYS A 25 -21.20 -5.96 -13.33
C LYS A 25 -20.91 -5.31 -14.68
N LYS A 26 -21.37 -4.07 -14.94
CA LYS A 26 -21.20 -3.40 -16.24
C LYS A 26 -19.95 -2.55 -16.36
N THR A 27 -19.22 -2.30 -15.29
CA THR A 27 -17.90 -1.68 -15.42
C THR A 27 -16.90 -2.71 -15.93
N PRO A 28 -16.24 -2.49 -17.08
CA PRO A 28 -15.07 -3.28 -17.44
C PRO A 28 -14.03 -3.08 -16.34
N VAL A 29 -13.83 -4.13 -15.53
CA VAL A 29 -12.69 -4.20 -14.62
C VAL A 29 -11.48 -4.32 -15.53
N ILE A 30 -10.88 -3.19 -15.90
CA ILE A 30 -9.55 -3.18 -16.49
C ILE A 30 -8.68 -3.83 -15.41
N PRO A 31 -8.13 -5.05 -15.62
CA PRO A 31 -7.15 -5.56 -14.67
C PRO A 31 -6.06 -4.50 -14.60
N PRO A 32 -5.66 -4.01 -13.40
CA PRO A 32 -4.56 -3.08 -13.33
C PRO A 32 -3.41 -3.76 -14.07
N LYS A 33 -3.04 -3.20 -15.23
CA LYS A 33 -1.81 -3.58 -15.89
C LYS A 33 -0.77 -3.49 -14.78
N PRO A 34 0.04 -4.52 -14.51
CA PRO A 34 1.13 -4.38 -13.55
C PRO A 34 2.18 -3.48 -14.19
N GLU A 35 1.86 -2.21 -14.38
CA GLU A 35 2.85 -1.17 -14.34
C GLU A 35 3.41 -1.24 -12.92
N ALA A 36 4.51 -1.97 -12.78
CA ALA A 36 5.24 -2.05 -11.53
C ALA A 36 5.87 -0.67 -11.28
N ARG A 37 5.03 0.32 -10.97
CA ARG A 37 5.46 1.64 -10.55
C ARG A 37 6.34 1.44 -9.34
N GLN A 38 7.61 1.73 -9.52
CA GLN A 38 8.57 1.64 -8.42
C GLN A 38 8.21 2.77 -7.47
N VAL A 39 7.95 2.45 -6.20
CA VAL A 39 7.64 3.45 -5.17
C VAL A 39 8.78 3.44 -4.17
N CYS A 40 9.31 4.61 -3.85
CA CYS A 40 10.40 4.71 -2.90
C CYS A 40 9.90 4.34 -1.49
N VAL A 41 10.54 3.34 -0.87
CA VAL A 41 10.17 2.87 0.47
C VAL A 41 10.44 3.86 1.61
N ILE A 42 11.03 5.01 1.31
CA ILE A 42 11.45 6.02 2.29
C ILE A 42 10.54 7.25 2.21
N CYS A 43 10.38 7.86 1.03
CA CYS A 43 9.50 9.02 0.84
C CYS A 43 8.10 8.66 0.33
N LEU A 44 7.83 7.38 0.05
CA LEU A 44 6.55 6.86 -0.46
C LEU A 44 6.08 7.50 -1.78
N SER A 45 6.99 8.15 -2.51
CA SER A 45 6.71 8.76 -3.81
C SER A 45 7.05 7.81 -4.94
N GLU A 46 6.33 7.94 -6.06
CA GLU A 46 6.62 7.23 -7.31
C GLU A 46 8.01 7.59 -7.81
N ILE A 47 8.75 6.58 -8.23
CA ILE A 47 10.07 6.68 -8.84
C ILE A 47 9.83 6.76 -10.35
N GLY A 48 10.10 7.92 -10.92
CA GLY A 48 9.96 8.17 -12.35
C GLY A 48 11.05 7.50 -13.21
N GLU A 49 10.77 7.35 -14.50
CA GLU A 49 11.73 6.90 -15.49
C GLU A 49 12.90 7.88 -15.56
N GLY A 50 14.11 7.41 -15.25
CA GLY A 50 15.33 8.24 -15.18
C GLY A 50 15.67 8.79 -13.78
N ALA A 51 14.87 8.50 -12.75
CA ALA A 51 15.25 8.81 -11.38
C ALA A 51 16.39 7.89 -10.91
N SER A 52 17.38 8.47 -10.23
CA SER A 52 18.46 7.71 -9.60
C SER A 52 17.88 6.82 -8.50
N THR A 53 17.88 5.51 -8.72
CA THR A 53 17.41 4.52 -7.75
C THR A 53 18.56 3.74 -7.13
N THR A 54 18.28 3.17 -5.97
CA THR A 54 19.17 2.23 -5.30
C THR A 54 18.31 1.15 -4.68
N GLU A 55 18.81 -0.09 -4.75
CA GLU A 55 18.14 -1.26 -4.19
C GLU A 55 18.94 -1.86 -3.04
N CYS A 56 18.22 -2.46 -2.10
CA CYS A 56 18.84 -3.24 -1.04
C CYS A 56 19.37 -4.57 -1.59
N PRO A 57 20.68 -4.88 -1.47
CA PRO A 57 21.27 -6.12 -2.02
C PRO A 57 20.73 -7.39 -1.38
N TYR A 58 20.06 -7.26 -0.22
CA TYR A 58 19.56 -8.39 0.54
C TYR A 58 18.08 -8.72 0.33
N CYS A 59 17.28 -7.76 -0.10
CA CYS A 59 15.83 -7.93 -0.19
C CYS A 59 15.20 -7.26 -1.41
N GLY A 60 16.00 -6.59 -2.25
CA GLY A 60 15.51 -5.91 -3.45
C GLY A 60 14.60 -4.71 -3.15
N ALA A 61 14.66 -4.14 -1.94
CA ALA A 61 13.87 -2.95 -1.62
C ALA A 61 14.41 -1.76 -2.40
N ILE A 62 13.57 -1.13 -3.22
CA ILE A 62 13.98 -0.03 -4.10
C ILE A 62 13.60 1.32 -3.47
N GLY A 63 14.52 2.28 -3.57
CA GLY A 63 14.30 3.67 -3.18
C GLY A 63 15.03 4.63 -4.10
N HIS A 64 14.74 5.93 -3.97
CA HIS A 64 15.61 6.95 -4.54
C HIS A 64 17.00 6.83 -3.92
N LYS A 65 18.05 6.97 -4.74
CA LYS A 65 19.44 6.92 -4.31
C LYS A 65 19.69 7.86 -3.12
N ASN A 66 19.30 9.13 -3.24
CA ASN A 66 19.47 10.11 -2.17
C ASN A 66 18.77 9.69 -0.87
N CYS A 67 17.50 9.27 -0.96
CA CYS A 67 16.76 8.82 0.22
C CYS A 67 17.42 7.60 0.88
N PHE A 68 17.89 6.65 0.07
CA PHE A 68 18.47 5.41 0.55
C PHE A 68 19.85 5.64 1.19
N ASP A 69 20.70 6.47 0.56
CA ASP A 69 22.00 6.90 1.11
C ASP A 69 21.83 7.63 2.45
N GLU A 70 20.98 8.66 2.51
CA GLU A 70 20.72 9.40 3.77
C GLU A 70 20.20 8.47 4.87
N TRP A 71 19.30 7.55 4.51
CA TRP A 71 18.78 6.57 5.46
C TRP A 71 19.86 5.65 6.01
N ILE A 72 20.78 5.18 5.15
CA ILE A 72 21.91 4.35 5.58
C ILE A 72 22.84 5.16 6.48
N VAL A 73 23.14 6.41 6.15
CA VAL A 73 23.98 7.28 7.00
C VAL A 73 23.36 7.46 8.39
N LEU A 74 22.04 7.65 8.47
CA LEU A 74 21.35 7.91 9.73
C LEU A 74 21.04 6.64 10.56
N ARG A 75 20.74 5.51 9.90
CA ARG A 75 20.24 4.29 10.57
C ARG A 75 21.13 3.06 10.37
N GLY A 76 21.95 3.03 9.32
CA GLY A 76 22.84 1.92 8.95
C GLY A 76 22.12 0.63 8.54
N LYS A 77 20.80 0.65 8.36
CA LYS A 77 19.97 -0.56 8.19
C LYS A 77 18.87 -0.34 7.18
N CYS A 78 18.56 -1.38 6.41
CA CYS A 78 17.44 -1.36 5.46
C CYS A 78 16.09 -1.15 6.19
N PRO A 79 15.19 -0.27 5.70
CA PRO A 79 13.88 -0.05 6.32
C PRO A 79 12.94 -1.27 6.24
N LEU A 80 13.09 -2.13 5.23
CA LEU A 80 12.26 -3.33 5.07
C LEU A 80 12.81 -4.55 5.79
N CYS A 81 14.04 -4.97 5.46
CA CYS A 81 14.60 -6.22 5.97
C CYS A 81 15.47 -6.07 7.21
N ARG A 82 15.70 -4.83 7.68
CA ARG A 82 16.50 -4.49 8.88
C ARG A 82 17.95 -4.97 8.88
N LYS A 83 18.44 -5.53 7.77
CA LYS A 83 19.85 -5.91 7.62
C LYS A 83 20.73 -4.67 7.48
N ILE A 84 21.94 -4.79 8.04
CA ILE A 84 22.92 -3.71 8.04
C ILE A 84 23.43 -3.53 6.61
N LEU A 85 23.40 -2.29 6.15
CA LEU A 85 23.91 -1.89 4.85
C LEU A 85 25.25 -1.21 5.11
N THR A 86 26.35 -1.89 4.81
CA THR A 86 27.66 -1.27 4.82
C THR A 86 27.79 -0.45 3.54
N PRO A 87 28.10 0.85 3.61
CA PRO A 87 28.44 1.59 2.40
C PRO A 87 29.73 0.97 1.85
N THR A 88 29.62 0.19 0.78
CA THR A 88 30.78 -0.34 0.07
C THR A 88 31.39 0.83 -0.70
N SER A 89 32.24 1.61 -0.05
CA SER A 89 33.08 2.60 -0.72
C SER A 89 34.03 1.86 -1.65
N THR A 90 33.80 1.92 -2.94
CA THR A 90 34.77 1.52 -3.97
C THR A 90 34.70 2.52 -5.10
#